data_AF-A0A9E4N8Q6-F1
#
_entry.id   AF-A0A9E4N8Q6-F1
#
_cell.length_a   1.000
_cell.length_b   1.000
_cell.length_c   1.000
_cell.angle_alpha   90.00
_cell.angle_beta   90.00
_cell.angle_gamma   90.00
#
_symmetry.space_group_name_H-M   'P 1'
#
loop_
_entity.id
_entity.type
_entity.pdbx_description
1 polymer ?
#
loop_
_entity_poly.entity_id
_entity_poly.type
_entity_poly.pdbx_seq_one_letter_code
_entity_poly.pdbx_strand_id
1 'polypeptide(L)'
;QAAKMALNQKPEWVVINGPEDELALMPSVELLRNLELQDDAEINLLKIPATRYQMSPIRMQSTLQEALETLDNSSAEALYIEWFDEAHYWRIQGILTRAQIESAYRF
;
A
#
# COMPACT_ATOMS: atom_id res chain seq x y z
N GLN A 1 11.92 -8.68 13.65
CA GLN A 1 11.72 -9.91 12.84
C GLN A 1 10.52 -9.84 11.88
N ALA A 2 9.35 -9.30 12.28
CA ALA A 2 8.15 -9.22 11.42
C ALA A 2 8.39 -8.55 10.05
N ALA A 3 9.15 -7.46 9.98
CA ALA A 3 9.48 -6.79 8.72
C ALA A 3 10.23 -7.70 7.72
N LYS A 4 11.21 -8.47 8.20
CA LYS A 4 11.93 -9.47 7.39
C LYS A 4 10.99 -10.57 6.90
N MET A 5 10.05 -11.01 7.74
CA MET A 5 9.05 -12.01 7.35
C MET A 5 8.09 -11.50 6.28
N ALA A 6 7.65 -10.24 6.37
CA ALA A 6 6.78 -9.62 5.38
C ALA A 6 7.41 -9.58 3.97
N LEU A 7 8.73 -9.45 3.89
CA LEU A 7 9.47 -9.46 2.63
C LEU A 7 9.65 -10.85 2.01
N ASN A 8 9.39 -11.95 2.73
CA ASN A 8 9.57 -13.30 2.19
C ASN A 8 8.66 -13.60 0.99
N GLN A 9 7.48 -12.98 0.94
CA GLN A 9 6.57 -13.09 -0.19
C GLN A 9 6.95 -12.18 -1.37
N LYS A 10 8.06 -11.44 -1.25
CA LYS A 10 8.53 -10.43 -2.22
C LYS A 10 7.39 -9.51 -2.67
N PRO A 11 6.63 -8.90 -1.74
CA PRO A 11 5.57 -7.98 -2.12
C PRO A 11 6.18 -6.80 -2.87
N GLU A 12 5.43 -6.19 -3.78
CA GLU A 12 5.84 -4.92 -4.40
C GLU A 12 5.70 -3.75 -3.40
N TRP A 13 4.69 -3.84 -2.54
CA TRP A 13 4.23 -2.78 -1.66
C TRP A 13 4.19 -3.20 -0.19
N VAL A 14 4.46 -2.25 0.69
CA VAL A 14 4.29 -2.39 2.14
C VAL A 14 3.31 -1.33 2.61
N VAL A 15 2.17 -1.78 3.16
CA VAL A 15 1.22 -0.91 3.86
C VAL A 15 1.64 -0.81 5.32
N ILE A 16 1.68 0.41 5.84
CA ILE A 16 2.10 0.73 7.20
C ILE A 16 0.93 1.40 7.89
N ASN A 17 0.49 0.81 8.99
CA ASN A 17 -0.50 1.41 9.87
C ASN A 17 0.20 2.44 10.76
N GLY A 18 -0.18 3.70 10.57
CA GLY A 18 0.24 4.84 11.36
C GLY A 18 -0.64 5.05 12.59
N PRO A 19 -0.38 6.14 13.35
CA PRO A 19 -1.30 6.60 14.37
C PRO A 19 -2.63 7.02 13.74
N GLU A 20 -3.73 6.96 14.52
CA GLU A 20 -5.06 7.44 14.12
C GLU A 20 -5.60 6.84 12.81
N ASP A 21 -5.32 5.55 12.57
CA ASP A 21 -5.74 4.79 11.37
C ASP A 21 -5.23 5.36 10.04
N GLU A 22 -4.21 6.23 10.09
CA GLU A 22 -3.53 6.69 8.87
C GLU A 22 -2.79 5.54 8.21
N LEU A 23 -3.00 5.38 6.90
CA LEU A 23 -2.29 4.38 6.12
C LEU A 23 -1.23 5.04 5.25
N ALA A 24 0.00 4.56 5.36
CA ALA A 24 1.10 4.95 4.49
C ALA A 24 1.52 3.76 3.61
N LEU A 25 1.86 4.05 2.35
CA LEU A 25 2.36 3.07 1.40
C LEU A 25 3.82 3.35 1.06
N MET A 26 4.62 2.29 1.00
CA MET A 26 6.04 2.36 0.64
C MET A 26 6.42 1.17 -0.26
N PRO A 27 7.32 1.35 -1.25
CA PRO A 27 7.86 0.23 -2.02
C PRO A 27 8.66 -0.72 -1.12
N SER A 28 8.52 -2.03 -1.33
CA SER A 28 9.24 -3.05 -0.54
C SER A 28 10.76 -2.95 -0.69
N VAL A 29 11.24 -2.49 -1.84
CA VAL A 29 12.67 -2.27 -2.12
C VAL A 29 13.29 -1.22 -1.20
N GLU A 30 12.52 -0.23 -0.76
CA GLU A 30 12.99 0.78 0.20
C GLU A 30 13.07 0.20 1.61
N LEU A 31 12.11 -0.65 2.00
CA LEU A 31 12.22 -1.40 3.25
C LEU A 31 13.48 -2.27 3.24
N LEU A 32 13.67 -3.08 2.20
CA LEU A 32 14.82 -3.98 2.08
C LEU A 32 16.15 -3.21 2.23
N ARG A 33 16.32 -2.12 1.49
CA ARG A 33 17.50 -1.26 1.56
C ARG A 33 17.79 -0.77 2.99
N ASN A 34 16.75 -0.37 3.73
CA ASN A 34 16.91 0.14 5.09
C ASN A 34 17.18 -0.98 6.11
N LEU A 35 16.65 -2.19 5.89
CA LEU A 35 16.94 -3.36 6.72
C LEU A 35 18.40 -3.79 6.63
N GLU A 36 19.04 -3.65 5.47
CA GLU A 36 20.47 -3.98 5.29
C GLU A 36 21.41 -3.03 6.05
N LEU A 37 20.95 -1.82 6.37
CA LEU A 37 21.73 -0.78 7.03
C LEU A 37 21.57 -0.77 8.56
N GLN A 38 20.65 -1.56 9.11
CA GLN A 38 20.33 -1.59 10.54
C GLN A 38 20.60 -2.96 11.15
N ASP A 39 21.43 -3.00 12.20
CA ASP A 39 21.72 -4.21 12.97
C ASP A 39 20.54 -4.57 13.89
N ASP A 40 19.59 -5.33 13.34
CA ASP A 40 18.57 -6.18 14.02
C ASP A 40 17.76 -5.58 15.19
N ALA A 41 17.75 -4.26 15.34
CA ALA A 41 16.96 -3.54 16.32
C ALA A 41 15.47 -3.47 15.92
N GLU A 42 14.63 -3.02 16.85
CA GLU A 42 13.24 -2.67 16.59
C GLU A 42 13.17 -1.51 15.59
N ILE A 43 12.52 -1.74 14.45
CA ILE A 43 12.52 -0.79 13.33
C ILE A 43 11.21 -0.02 13.35
N ASN A 44 11.32 1.29 13.49
CA ASN A 44 10.18 2.18 13.30
C ASN A 44 9.99 2.45 11.80
N LEU A 45 9.00 1.78 11.20
CA LEU A 45 8.72 1.86 9.76
C LEU A 45 8.37 3.27 9.30
N LEU A 46 7.77 4.11 10.15
CA LEU A 46 7.42 5.50 9.81
C LEU A 46 8.64 6.43 9.81
N LYS A 47 9.71 6.08 10.55
CA LYS A 47 10.96 6.86 10.58
C LYS A 47 11.91 6.53 9.42
N ILE A 48 11.62 5.50 8.64
CA ILE A 48 12.42 5.16 7.46
C ILE A 48 12.29 6.30 6.43
N PRO A 49 13.42 6.90 5.99
CA PRO A 49 13.40 7.86 4.88
C PRO A 49 13.04 7.10 3.61
N ALA A 50 11.86 7.41 3.08
CA ALA A 50 11.22 6.65 2.02
C ALA A 50 10.20 7.51 1.28
N THR A 51 9.95 7.19 0.02
CA THR A 51 8.80 7.76 -0.70
C THR A 51 7.52 7.18 -0.09
N ARG A 52 6.65 8.08 0.39
CA ARG A 52 5.35 7.73 0.95
C ARG A 52 4.28 8.14 -0.03
N TYR A 53 3.48 7.16 -0.43
CA TYR A 53 2.32 7.42 -1.26
C TYR A 53 1.10 7.62 -0.39
N GLN A 54 0.35 8.69 -0.65
CA GLN A 54 -0.98 8.85 -0.09
C GLN A 54 -1.92 7.83 -0.73
N MET A 55 -2.76 7.20 0.08
CA MET A 55 -3.72 6.24 -0.40
C MET A 55 -5.16 6.69 -0.17
N SER A 56 -6.05 6.23 -1.04
CA SER A 56 -7.49 6.29 -0.83
C SER A 56 -8.11 4.90 -0.95
N PRO A 57 -9.23 4.64 -0.25
CA PRO A 57 -9.94 3.38 -0.39
C PRO A 57 -10.61 3.27 -1.76
N ILE A 58 -10.72 2.04 -2.26
CA ILE A 58 -11.61 1.69 -3.36
C ILE A 58 -12.31 0.36 -3.04
N ARG A 59 -13.60 0.24 -3.37
CA ARG A 59 -14.33 -1.00 -3.07
C ARG A 59 -13.95 -2.09 -4.06
N MET A 60 -13.91 -3.34 -3.60
CA MET A 60 -13.62 -4.51 -4.45
C MET A 60 -14.53 -4.62 -5.69
N GLN A 61 -15.79 -4.17 -5.60
CA GLN A 61 -16.75 -4.18 -6.70
C GLN A 61 -16.64 -3.00 -7.66
N SER A 62 -15.76 -2.03 -7.40
CA SER A 62 -15.60 -0.85 -8.24
C SER A 62 -14.93 -1.17 -9.58
N THR A 63 -15.27 -0.39 -10.60
CA THR A 63 -14.67 -0.50 -11.93
C THR A 63 -13.31 0.20 -11.98
N LEU A 64 -12.51 -0.12 -13.02
CA LEU A 64 -11.25 0.59 -13.27
C LEU A 64 -11.45 2.08 -13.57
N GLN A 65 -12.60 2.44 -14.15
CA GLN A 65 -12.93 3.84 -14.41
C GLN A 65 -13.16 4.58 -13.09
N GLU A 66 -13.97 4.01 -12.18
CA GLU A 66 -14.19 4.57 -10.85
C GLU A 66 -12.90 4.66 -10.03
N ALA A 67 -12.00 3.67 -10.16
CA ALA A 67 -10.67 3.72 -9.56
C ALA A 67 -9.85 4.90 -10.10
N LEU A 68 -9.83 5.11 -11.42
CA LEU A 68 -9.14 6.25 -12.04
C LEU A 68 -9.75 7.59 -11.58
N GLU A 69 -11.08 7.71 -11.59
CA GLU A 69 -11.81 8.88 -11.11
C GLU A 69 -11.52 9.16 -9.63
N THR A 70 -11.35 8.14 -8.79
CA THR A 70 -10.99 8.30 -7.38
C THR A 70 -9.59 8.91 -7.23
N LEU A 71 -8.63 8.46 -8.04
CA LEU A 71 -7.28 9.04 -8.06
C LEU A 71 -7.27 10.46 -8.62
N ASP A 72 -8.09 10.76 -9.64
CA ASP A 72 -8.16 12.10 -10.24
C ASP A 72 -8.83 13.13 -9.32
N ASN A 73 -9.78 12.70 -8.50
CA ASN A 73 -10.54 13.55 -7.58
C ASN A 73 -9.97 13.61 -6.16
N SER A 74 -8.81 13.00 -5.91
CA SER A 74 -8.12 13.01 -4.62
C SER A 74 -6.65 13.38 -4.77
N SER A 75 -5.96 13.59 -3.65
CA SER A 75 -4.50 13.71 -3.62
C SER A 75 -3.79 12.36 -3.55
N ALA A 76 -4.52 11.25 -3.69
CA ALA A 76 -3.96 9.92 -3.56
C ALA A 76 -3.17 9.51 -4.81
N GLU A 77 -2.10 8.78 -4.59
CA GLU A 77 -1.21 8.25 -5.64
C GLU A 77 -1.43 6.76 -5.88
N ALA A 78 -2.08 6.09 -4.92
CA ALA A 78 -2.47 4.69 -4.99
C ALA A 78 -3.82 4.46 -4.29
N LEU A 79 -4.45 3.34 -4.58
CA LEU A 79 -5.67 2.89 -3.93
C LEU A 79 -5.40 1.60 -3.17
N TYR A 80 -6.01 1.45 -1.99
CA TYR A 80 -6.12 0.16 -1.34
C TYR A 80 -7.52 -0.40 -1.56
N ILE A 81 -7.59 -1.67 -1.95
CA ILE A 81 -8.86 -2.34 -2.19
C ILE A 81 -9.45 -2.76 -0.86
N GLU A 82 -10.53 -2.11 -0.47
CA GLU A 82 -11.32 -2.45 0.71
C GLU A 82 -12.30 -3.57 0.41
N TRP A 83 -12.26 -4.57 1.28
CA TRP A 83 -13.24 -5.63 1.33
C TRP A 83 -13.82 -5.75 2.73
N PHE A 84 -15.15 -5.83 2.78
CA PHE A 84 -15.90 -6.11 4.00
C PHE A 84 -16.05 -7.62 4.13
N ASP A 85 -15.34 -8.21 5.09
CA ASP A 85 -15.48 -9.65 5.33
C ASP A 85 -16.78 -9.97 6.11
N GLU A 86 -17.15 -11.26 6.16
CA GLU A 86 -18.35 -11.73 6.89
C GLU A 86 -18.31 -11.37 8.38
N ALA A 87 -17.12 -11.10 8.92
CA ALA A 87 -16.88 -10.72 10.30
C ALA A 87 -16.90 -9.19 10.52
N HIS A 88 -17.33 -8.41 9.51
CA HIS A 88 -17.45 -6.95 9.54
C HIS A 88 -16.12 -6.21 9.76
N TYR A 89 -14.99 -6.83 9.41
CA TYR A 89 -13.68 -6.19 9.43
C TYR A 89 -13.27 -5.72 8.04
N TRP A 90 -12.83 -4.47 7.95
CA TRP A 90 -12.21 -3.93 6.75
C TRP A 90 -10.85 -4.58 6.53
N ARG A 91 -10.67 -5.20 5.37
CA ARG A 91 -9.38 -5.78 4.96
C ARG A 91 -8.90 -5.17 3.67
N ILE A 92 -7.60 -4.90 3.61
CA ILE A 92 -6.91 -4.54 2.38
C ILE A 92 -6.65 -5.83 1.59
N GLN A 93 -7.29 -5.97 0.43
CA GLN A 93 -7.11 -7.12 -0.47
C GLN A 93 -5.97 -6.92 -1.47
N GLY A 94 -5.62 -5.67 -1.76
CA GLY A 94 -4.58 -5.34 -2.72
C GLY A 94 -4.37 -3.84 -2.85
N ILE A 95 -3.36 -3.48 -3.64
CA ILE A 95 -3.00 -2.10 -3.96
C ILE A 95 -3.13 -1.90 -5.47
N LEU A 96 -3.70 -0.77 -5.89
CA LEU A 96 -3.77 -0.35 -7.28
C LEU A 96 -3.07 1.00 -7.45
N THR A 97 -2.12 1.06 -8.36
CA THR A 97 -1.47 2.31 -8.78
C THR A 97 -2.11 2.83 -10.06
N ARG A 98 -1.97 4.15 -10.31
CA ARG A 98 -2.39 4.76 -11.59
C ARG A 98 -1.83 4.02 -12.80
N ALA A 99 -0.53 3.68 -12.77
CA ALA A 99 0.14 2.98 -13.87
C ALA A 99 -0.50 1.62 -14.17
N GLN A 100 -0.87 0.86 -13.13
CA GLN A 100 -1.56 -0.43 -13.28
C GLN A 100 -2.96 -0.25 -13.88
N ILE A 101 -3.73 0.71 -13.36
CA ILE A 101 -5.09 1.01 -13.87
C ILE A 101 -5.05 1.39 -15.34
N GLU A 102 -4.18 2.33 -15.73
CA GLU A 102 -4.05 2.75 -17.12
C GLU A 102 -3.51 1.65 -18.03
N SER A 103 -2.62 0.78 -17.53
CA SER A 103 -2.10 -0.33 -18.33
C SER A 103 -3.20 -1.31 -18.76
N ALA A 104 -4.23 -1.49 -17.94
CA ALA A 104 -5.36 -2.37 -18.25
C ALA A 104 -6.21 -1.87 -19.44
N TYR A 105 -6.16 -0.58 -19.77
CA TYR A 105 -6.82 0.00 -20.95
C TYR A 105 -5.99 -0.07 -22.23
N ARG A 106 -4.71 -0.49 -22.15
CA ARG A 106 -3.79 -0.56 -23.28
C ARG A 106 -3.79 -1.93 -23.98
N PHE A 107 -4.76 -2.80 -23.69
CA PHE A 107 -4.91 -4.14 -24.27
C PHE A 107 -6.06 -4.23 -25.27
#